data_AF-A0A379TKJ0-F1
#
_entry.id   AF-A0A379TKJ0-F1
#
_cell.length_a   1.000
_cell.length_b   1.000
_cell.length_c   1.000
_cell.angle_alpha   90.00
_cell.angle_beta   90.00
_cell.angle_gamma   90.00
#
_symmetry.space_group_name_H-M   'P 1'
#
loop_
_entity.id
_entity.type
_entity.pdbx_description
1 polymer ?
#
loop_
_entity_poly.entity_id
_entity_poly.type
_entity_poly.pdbx_seq_one_letter_code
_entity_poly.pdbx_strand_id
1 'polypeptide(L)' 'MINVLIVDDDAMVAELNRRYVAQISGFSLLWNRFNAGKSERVYLQ' A
#
# COMPACT_ATOMS: atom_id res chain seq x y z
N MET A 1 3.39 15.59 -4.39
CA MET A 1 3.45 14.11 -4.39
C MET A 1 3.23 13.66 -2.96
N ILE A 2 2.14 12.93 -2.70
CA ILE A 2 1.67 12.60 -1.35
C ILE A 2 1.98 11.13 -1.09
N ASN A 3 2.72 10.88 -0.03
CA ASN A 3 3.09 9.54 0.38
C ASN A 3 2.00 8.93 1.28
N VAL A 4 1.55 7.72 0.95
CA VAL A 4 0.47 7.02 1.67
C VAL A 4 0.99 5.69 2.20
N LEU A 5 0.63 5.42 3.46
CA LEU A 5 0.90 4.16 4.15
C LEU A 5 -0.45 3.48 4.40
N ILE A 6 -0.61 2.25 3.89
CA ILE A 6 -1.81 1.45 4.15
C ILE A 6 -1.49 0.50 5.30
N VAL A 7 -2.31 0.57 6.35
CA VAL A 7 -2.25 -0.28 7.53
C VAL A 7 -3.64 -0.84 7.77
N ASP A 8 -3.85 -2.08 7.36
CA ASP A 8 -5.11 -2.80 7.50
C ASP A 8 -4.81 -4.19 8.09
N ASP A 9 -5.71 -4.71 8.94
CA ASP A 9 -5.58 -6.06 9.51
C ASP A 9 -6.10 -7.16 8.57
N ASP A 10 -6.86 -6.78 7.54
CA ASP A 10 -7.40 -7.67 6.49
C ASP A 10 -6.67 -7.50 5.14
N ALA A 11 -6.34 -8.61 4.49
CA ALA A 11 -5.51 -8.64 3.28
C ALA A 11 -6.26 -8.09 2.08
N MET A 12 -7.54 -8.42 2.01
CA MET A 12 -8.39 -8.08 0.89
C MET A 12 -8.65 -6.58 0.91
N VAL A 13 -8.88 -6.00 2.08
CA VAL A 13 -9.03 -4.55 2.28
C VAL A 13 -7.73 -3.81 1.98
N ALA A 14 -6.60 -4.31 2.49
CA ALA A 14 -5.29 -3.73 2.24
C ALA A 14 -4.94 -3.65 0.73
N GLU A 15 -5.22 -4.73 -0.01
CA GLU A 15 -4.98 -4.80 -1.46
C GLU A 15 -5.98 -3.95 -2.25
N LEU A 16 -7.24 -3.87 -1.80
CA LEU A 16 -8.23 -2.97 -2.39
C LEU A 16 -7.81 -1.50 -2.26
N ASN A 17 -7.45 -1.08 -1.05
CA ASN A 17 -6.97 0.26 -0.77
C ASN A 17 -5.71 0.59 -1.58
N ARG A 18 -4.80 -0.38 -1.76
CA ARG A 18 -3.61 -0.22 -2.61
C ARG A 18 -3.98 0.04 -4.06
N ARG A 19 -4.91 -0.73 -4.64
CA ARG A 19 -5.37 -0.54 -6.03
C ARG A 19 -6.07 0.79 -6.22
N TYR A 20 -6.80 1.26 -5.22
CA TYR A 20 -7.46 2.56 -5.27
C TYR A 20 -6.43 3.70 -5.28
N VAL A 21 -5.49 3.71 -4.32
CA VAL A 21 -4.46 4.75 -4.23
C VAL A 21 -3.53 4.76 -5.45
N ALA A 22 -3.23 3.59 -6.03
CA ALA A 22 -2.40 3.49 -7.25
C ALA A 22 -3.04 4.14 -8.49
N GLN A 23 -4.37 4.29 -8.52
CA GLN A 23 -5.08 4.98 -9.61
C GLN A 23 -5.08 6.50 -9.45
N ILE A 24 -4.71 7.03 -8.28
CA ILE A 24 -4.72 8.46 -8.01
C ILE A 24 -3.35 9.06 -8.33
N SER A 25 -3.28 9.82 -9.43
CA SER A 25 -2.08 10.53 -9.83
C SER A 25 -1.56 11.45 -8.72
N GLY A 26 -0.26 11.40 -8.46
CA GLY A 26 0.39 12.22 -7.43
C GLY A 26 0.40 11.59 -6.04
N PHE A 27 -0.18 10.41 -5.86
CA PHE A 27 -0.02 9.59 -4.66
C PHE A 27 1.00 8.48 -4.89
N SER A 28 1.78 8.18 -3.86
CA SER A 28 2.79 7.13 -3.90
C SER A 28 2.67 6.25 -2.67
N LEU A 29 2.56 4.94 -2.88
CA LEU A 29 2.44 3.98 -1.80
C LEU A 29 3.83 3.70 -1.22
N LEU A 30 4.03 3.99 0.06
CA LEU A 30 5.31 3.73 0.75
C LEU A 30 5.43 2.31 1.28
N TRP A 31 4.30 1.72 1.70
CA TRP A 31 4.22 0.38 2.27
C TRP A 31 2.77 -0.05 2.45
N ASN A 32 2.57 -1.35 2.35
CA ASN A 32 1.35 -2.00 2.79
C ASN A 32 1.75 -3.08 3.80
N ARG A 33 1.34 -2.93 5.07
CA ARG A 33 1.57 -3.97 6.09
C ARG A 33 0.30 -4.79 6.20
N PHE A 34 0.37 -6.05 5.79
CA PHE A 34 -0.66 -7.03 6.09
C PHE A 34 -0.12 -8.07 7.10
N ASN A 35 -0.89 -8.39 8.14
CA ASN A 35 -0.52 -9.33 9.20
C ASN A 35 -0.76 -10.81 8.82
N ALA A 36 -0.46 -11.22 7.59
CA ALA A 36 -0.23 -12.62 7.27
C ALA A 36 1.06 -12.80 6.45
N GLY A 37 2.15 -13.10 7.15
CA GLY A 37 3.23 -13.93 6.65
C GLY A 37 4.22 -13.36 5.63
N LYS A 38 3.96 -12.28 4.89
CA LYS A 38 4.94 -11.65 3.98
C LYS A 38 4.47 -10.30 3.45
N SER A 39 5.16 -9.23 3.85
CA SER A 39 5.12 -7.92 3.19
C SER A 39 6.52 -7.59 2.73
N GLU A 40 6.80 -7.70 1.43
CA GLU A 40 8.09 -7.34 0.83
C GLU A 40 7.98 -5.97 0.15
N ARG A 41 8.97 -5.11 0.43
CA ARG A 41 9.12 -3.70 0.00
C ARG A 41 10.10 -3.70 -1.19
N VAL A 42 10.10 -2.81 -2.18
CA VAL A 42 10.58 -1.41 -2.17
C VAL A 42 10.63 -0.98 -3.65
N TYR A 43 10.27 0.27 -4.00
CA TYR A 43 11.04 1.04 -4.99
C TYR A 43 11.12 2.49 -4.54
N LEU A 44 12.24 2.84 -3.88
CA LEU A 44 12.82 4.18 -3.91
C LEU A 44 13.96 4.12 -4.92
N GLN A 45 13.65 4.40 -6.19
CA GLN A 45 14.54 5.09 -7.13
C GLN A 45 13.70 5.69 -8.26
#